data_AF-A0A6N9UWB9-F1
#
_entry.id   AF-A0A6N9UWB9-F1
#
_cell.length_a   1.000
_cell.length_b   1.000
_cell.length_c   1.000
_cell.angle_alpha   90.00
_cell.angle_beta   90.00
_cell.angle_gamma   90.00
#
_symmetry.space_group_name_H-M   'P 1'
#
loop_
_entity.id
_entity.type
_entity.pdbx_description
1 polymer ?
#
loop_
_entity_poly.entity_id
_entity_poly.type
_entity_poly.pdbx_seq_one_letter_code
_entity_poly.pdbx_strand_id
1 'polypeptide(L)'
;MTTTASSSTSHHLSPAFPGRAPWGTAGKLRAWQQGAMEKYLQDQPRDFLAVATPGAGKTTFALTLASWLLHHHVVQQVTVVAPTEHLKKQWAEAAARIGIKLDPEYSAGPLSREYQGIAITYAGVGVRPMLHRNRVEQRKTLVILDEIHHAGDSKSWGEACLEAFEPATRRLALTGTPFRSDTNPIPFVAYEEGNDGIRRSAADYTYGYGSALSDGVVRPVIFMSYSGNMRWRTKAGDEIAARLGEPMTKDAVSQAWRTALDPRGEWMPAVLRAADQRLTEVRKAIPDAGALVIAADQDSARAYAKLIREITGDKATVVLSDDTGASKNIDTFSASTDRWMVAVRMVSEGVDVPRLAVGVYATTISTPLFFAQAVGRFVRSRRRGETASVFLPTVPDLLTFANEMERERDHVLDKPKKEGEEDPYAESEKEMDEANREQDEDTGEQEQFSFEALESEATFDRVMYNGAEFGMQAHPGSEEEQDYLGIPGLLEPDQVQMLLQKRQARQIAHSRKKPDEEADLLELPADRRPVVSHKELMELRKQLNTMVGAYVHQSGKPHGVIHTELRRVCGGPPSAEATGGQLRQRIAKVQEWATRMK
;
A
#
# COMPACT_ATOMS: atom_id res chain seq x y z
N MET A 1 43.88 -34.42 67.37
CA MET A 1 42.55 -35.00 67.66
C MET A 1 41.58 -34.40 66.66
N THR A 2 41.30 -35.11 65.56
CA THR A 2 40.14 -36.04 65.40
C THR A 2 38.80 -35.31 65.34
N THR A 3 37.83 -35.56 64.46
CA THR A 3 37.65 -36.28 63.19
C THR A 3 36.18 -35.96 62.83
N THR A 4 35.83 -35.87 61.53
CA THR A 4 34.56 -36.37 60.89
C THR A 4 33.17 -35.97 61.45
N ALA A 5 32.05 -35.96 60.74
CA ALA A 5 31.63 -36.05 59.34
C ALA A 5 30.08 -36.07 59.37
N SER A 6 29.44 -35.80 58.22
CA SER A 6 28.13 -36.32 57.79
C SER A 6 26.88 -35.73 58.49
N SER A 7 25.69 -35.62 57.90
CA SER A 7 25.09 -36.09 56.64
C SER A 7 23.76 -35.36 56.40
N SER A 8 23.46 -35.06 55.13
CA SER A 8 22.15 -35.06 54.44
C SER A 8 20.82 -35.00 55.23
N THR A 9 19.90 -34.12 54.82
CA THR A 9 18.69 -34.54 54.05
C THR A 9 17.88 -33.38 53.47
N SER A 10 17.37 -33.69 52.29
CA SER A 10 16.56 -32.99 51.29
C SER A 10 15.13 -32.60 51.70
N HIS A 11 14.65 -31.46 51.18
CA HIS A 11 13.53 -31.31 50.22
C HIS A 11 12.72 -30.03 50.48
N HIS A 12 12.71 -29.11 49.51
CA HIS A 12 11.51 -28.54 48.89
C HIS A 12 11.97 -27.65 47.72
N LEU A 13 12.06 -28.25 46.54
CA LEU A 13 12.24 -27.56 45.27
C LEU A 13 10.89 -26.91 44.89
N SER A 14 10.91 -25.61 44.61
CA SER A 14 9.85 -24.96 43.83
C SER A 14 10.36 -24.83 42.38
N PRO A 15 9.62 -25.32 41.36
CA PRO A 15 10.03 -25.22 39.98
C PRO A 15 9.41 -23.99 39.33
N ALA A 16 10.21 -22.98 38.98
CA ALA A 16 9.98 -22.09 37.83
C ALA A 16 11.05 -20.98 37.74
N PHE A 17 11.76 -20.98 36.61
CA PHE A 17 12.64 -19.94 36.04
C PHE A 17 13.95 -19.58 36.77
N PRO A 18 15.10 -20.11 36.30
CA PRO A 18 16.39 -19.46 36.53
C PRO A 18 16.70 -18.47 35.40
N GLY A 19 17.04 -17.23 35.79
CA GLY A 19 17.88 -16.34 34.97
C GLY A 19 17.20 -15.11 34.37
N ARG A 20 16.79 -14.15 35.21
CA ARG A 20 16.84 -12.74 34.78
C ARG A 20 18.29 -12.43 34.42
N ALA A 21 18.55 -12.24 33.12
CA ALA A 21 19.86 -11.90 32.61
C ALA A 21 20.37 -10.58 33.24
N PRO A 22 21.65 -10.52 33.65
CA PRO A 22 22.28 -9.28 34.05
C PRO A 22 22.66 -8.43 32.83
N TRP A 23 22.06 -7.22 32.73
CA TRP A 23 22.53 -5.96 32.11
C TRP A 23 22.98 -5.97 30.63
N GLY A 24 22.59 -5.08 29.71
CA GLY A 24 21.79 -3.85 29.75
C GLY A 24 21.54 -3.35 28.30
N THR A 25 20.51 -2.52 28.11
CA THR A 25 20.07 -1.84 26.85
C THR A 25 19.29 -2.61 25.78
N ALA A 26 18.71 -3.77 26.07
CA ALA A 26 17.56 -4.26 25.33
C ALA A 26 16.31 -4.12 26.21
N GLY A 27 15.31 -3.36 25.75
CA GLY A 27 14.01 -3.30 26.44
C GLY A 27 13.39 -4.69 26.58
N LYS A 28 12.41 -4.84 27.47
CA LYS A 28 11.61 -6.08 27.54
C LYS A 28 11.09 -6.41 26.13
N LEU A 29 11.25 -7.66 25.70
CA LEU A 29 10.68 -8.15 24.45
C LEU A 29 9.17 -7.86 24.40
N ARG A 30 8.65 -7.57 23.20
CA ARG A 30 7.20 -7.50 22.97
C ARG A 30 6.58 -8.89 23.12
N ALA A 31 5.28 -8.94 23.42
CA ALA A 31 4.56 -10.21 23.63
C ALA A 31 4.76 -11.20 22.47
N TRP A 32 4.65 -10.73 21.22
CA TRP A 32 4.87 -11.59 20.06
C TRP A 32 6.31 -12.09 19.92
N GLN A 33 7.30 -11.26 20.27
CA GLN A 33 8.72 -11.64 20.22
C GLN A 33 9.01 -12.70 21.27
N GLN A 34 8.41 -12.57 22.45
CA GLN A 34 8.49 -13.56 23.51
C GLN A 34 7.80 -14.87 23.10
N GLY A 35 6.58 -14.81 22.56
CA GLY A 35 5.85 -15.99 22.08
C GLY A 35 6.60 -16.73 20.96
N ALA A 36 7.17 -15.99 20.00
CA ALA A 36 8.01 -16.56 18.95
C ALA A 36 9.29 -17.22 19.52
N MET A 37 9.91 -16.58 20.52
CA MET A 37 11.08 -17.13 21.20
C MET A 37 10.73 -18.41 21.97
N GLU A 38 9.62 -18.42 22.71
CA GLU A 38 9.14 -19.60 23.45
C GLU A 38 8.87 -20.77 22.50
N LYS A 39 8.18 -20.51 21.38
CA LYS A 39 7.95 -21.52 20.34
C LYS A 39 9.27 -22.06 19.78
N TYR A 40 10.19 -21.18 19.40
CA TYR A 40 11.50 -21.61 18.88
C TYR A 40 12.27 -22.46 19.90
N LEU A 41 12.28 -22.05 21.17
CA LEU A 41 13.01 -22.75 22.23
C LEU A 41 12.44 -24.14 22.54
N GLN A 42 11.13 -24.31 22.36
CA GLN A 42 10.43 -25.58 22.49
C GLN A 42 10.77 -26.53 21.34
N ASP A 43 10.68 -26.07 20.11
CA ASP A 43 10.78 -26.92 18.92
C ASP A 43 12.24 -27.05 18.39
N GLN A 44 13.06 -26.04 18.65
CA GLN A 44 14.44 -25.85 18.17
C GLN A 44 14.69 -26.28 16.71
N PRO A 45 13.84 -25.85 15.76
CA PRO A 45 13.90 -26.37 14.41
C PRO A 45 15.15 -25.88 13.67
N ARG A 46 15.52 -26.58 12.60
CA ARG A 46 16.58 -26.11 11.68
C ARG A 46 16.12 -24.85 10.96
N ASP A 47 14.88 -24.84 10.49
CA ASP A 47 14.23 -23.77 9.75
C ASP A 47 13.15 -23.15 10.62
N PHE A 48 13.15 -21.83 10.77
CA PHE A 48 12.09 -21.11 11.48
C PHE A 48 11.66 -19.89 10.68
N LEU A 49 10.41 -19.88 10.23
CA LEU A 49 9.79 -18.76 9.53
C LEU A 49 8.94 -17.94 10.51
N ALA A 50 9.38 -16.72 10.78
CA ALA A 50 8.61 -15.74 11.53
C ALA A 50 8.04 -14.68 10.58
N VAL A 51 6.72 -14.67 10.44
CA VAL A 51 5.98 -13.63 9.73
C VAL A 51 5.54 -12.60 10.75
N ALA A 52 5.96 -11.36 10.59
CA ALA A 52 5.56 -10.29 11.50
C ALA A 52 5.39 -8.97 10.76
N THR A 53 4.27 -8.30 10.98
CA THR A 53 3.91 -7.03 10.34
C THR A 53 5.08 -6.03 10.30
N PRO A 54 5.24 -5.24 9.22
CA PRO A 54 6.24 -4.19 9.14
C PRO A 54 6.24 -3.27 10.39
N GLY A 55 7.43 -3.02 10.96
CA GLY A 55 7.56 -2.24 12.20
C GLY A 55 7.34 -3.02 13.51
N ALA A 56 7.00 -4.31 13.44
CA ALA A 56 6.81 -5.15 14.64
C ALA A 56 8.10 -5.40 15.45
N GLY A 57 9.27 -5.11 14.88
CA GLY A 57 10.58 -5.29 15.53
C GLY A 57 11.22 -6.64 15.26
N LYS A 58 11.18 -7.11 14.00
CA LYS A 58 11.76 -8.40 13.55
C LYS A 58 13.26 -8.51 13.87
N THR A 59 14.00 -7.44 13.64
CA THR A 59 15.44 -7.35 13.94
C THR A 59 15.74 -7.63 15.41
N THR A 60 14.95 -7.08 16.34
CA THR A 60 15.14 -7.33 17.78
C THR A 60 14.91 -8.80 18.14
N PHE A 61 13.86 -9.42 17.60
CA PHE A 61 13.61 -10.85 17.79
C PHE A 61 14.78 -11.70 17.27
N ALA A 62 15.17 -11.48 16.02
CA ALA A 62 16.22 -12.24 15.35
C ALA A 62 17.58 -12.13 16.05
N LEU A 63 17.95 -10.92 16.47
CA LEU A 63 19.19 -10.67 17.20
C LEU A 63 19.18 -11.26 18.61
N THR A 64 18.01 -11.28 19.27
CA THR A 64 17.85 -11.96 20.56
C THR A 64 18.02 -13.47 20.41
N LEU A 65 17.41 -14.06 19.38
CA LEU A 65 17.58 -15.47 19.06
C LEU A 65 19.03 -15.80 18.69
N ALA A 66 19.69 -14.95 17.90
CA ALA A 66 21.11 -15.11 17.54
C ALA A 66 22.01 -15.08 18.78
N SER A 67 21.77 -14.14 19.70
CA SER A 67 22.50 -14.05 20.97
C SER A 67 22.34 -15.32 21.81
N TRP A 68 21.10 -15.83 21.93
CA TRP A 68 20.83 -17.09 22.63
C TRP A 68 21.55 -18.28 21.99
N LEU A 69 21.47 -18.44 20.67
CA LEU A 69 22.11 -19.54 19.94
C LEU A 69 23.64 -19.51 20.05
N LEU A 70 24.25 -18.32 20.05
CA LEU A 70 25.69 -18.13 20.26
C LEU A 70 26.09 -18.47 21.69
N HIS A 71 25.35 -17.96 22.68
CA HIS A 71 25.61 -18.20 24.11
C HIS A 71 25.52 -19.69 24.47
N HIS A 72 24.57 -20.41 23.88
CA HIS A 72 24.41 -21.85 24.08
C HIS A 72 25.27 -22.72 23.15
N HIS A 73 26.15 -22.12 22.35
CA HIS A 73 27.06 -22.81 21.41
C HIS A 73 26.34 -23.71 20.39
N VAL A 74 25.07 -23.44 20.11
CA VAL A 74 24.32 -24.10 19.02
C VAL A 74 24.92 -23.67 17.69
N VAL A 75 25.29 -22.38 17.58
CA VAL A 75 26.02 -21.80 16.47
C VAL A 75 27.26 -21.08 16.97
N GLN A 76 28.23 -20.88 16.08
CA GLN A 76 29.51 -20.21 16.34
C GLN A 76 29.67 -18.91 15.55
N GLN A 77 28.85 -18.70 14.53
CA GLN A 77 28.84 -17.49 13.72
C GLN A 77 27.45 -17.19 13.16
N VAL A 78 27.26 -15.94 12.72
CA VAL A 78 26.00 -15.45 12.13
C VAL A 78 26.26 -14.93 10.71
N THR A 79 25.34 -15.22 9.79
CA THR A 79 25.26 -14.58 8.48
C THR A 79 23.89 -13.92 8.36
N VAL A 80 23.84 -12.62 8.18
CA VAL A 80 22.60 -11.89 7.89
C VAL A 80 22.54 -11.62 6.39
N VAL A 81 21.44 -11.98 5.76
CA VAL A 81 21.13 -11.67 4.36
C VAL A 81 19.97 -10.68 4.36
N ALA A 82 20.19 -9.51 3.77
CA ALA A 82 19.21 -8.43 3.67
C ALA A 82 18.97 -8.05 2.20
N PRO A 83 17.85 -7.39 1.85
CA PRO A 83 17.58 -7.04 0.45
C PRO A 83 18.47 -5.92 -0.07
N THR A 84 18.84 -4.94 0.76
CA THR A 84 19.57 -3.74 0.31
C THR A 84 20.87 -3.49 1.06
N GLU A 85 21.78 -2.75 0.42
CA GLU A 85 23.06 -2.30 0.99
C GLU A 85 22.88 -1.42 2.24
N HIS A 86 21.78 -0.66 2.31
CA HIS A 86 21.46 0.15 3.48
C HIS A 86 21.02 -0.74 4.66
N LEU A 87 20.16 -1.73 4.40
CA LEU A 87 19.66 -2.64 5.44
C LEU A 87 20.76 -3.50 6.06
N LYS A 88 21.71 -4.02 5.26
CA LYS A 88 22.82 -4.81 5.84
C LYS A 88 23.65 -3.99 6.85
N LYS A 89 23.81 -2.67 6.60
CA LYS A 89 24.51 -1.76 7.53
C LYS A 89 23.70 -1.53 8.80
N GLN A 90 22.40 -1.28 8.67
CA GLN A 90 21.50 -1.18 9.83
C GLN A 90 21.49 -2.45 10.69
N TRP A 91 21.51 -3.64 10.05
CA TRP A 91 21.62 -4.93 10.74
C TRP A 91 22.93 -5.05 11.51
N ALA A 92 24.06 -4.69 10.89
CA ALA A 92 25.36 -4.71 11.56
C ALA A 92 25.41 -3.74 12.76
N GLU A 93 24.86 -2.54 12.62
CA GLU A 93 24.76 -1.57 13.72
C GLU A 93 23.86 -2.06 14.86
N ALA A 94 22.69 -2.62 14.52
CA ALA A 94 21.76 -3.17 15.51
C ALA A 94 22.37 -4.37 16.25
N ALA A 95 23.07 -5.25 15.54
CA ALA A 95 23.79 -6.37 16.11
C ALA A 95 24.91 -5.90 17.05
N ALA A 96 25.68 -4.87 16.66
CA ALA A 96 26.77 -4.33 17.45
C ALA A 96 26.28 -3.77 18.80
N ARG A 97 25.09 -3.15 18.84
CA ARG A 97 24.47 -2.65 20.09
C ARG A 97 24.20 -3.74 21.12
N ILE A 98 24.02 -4.98 20.68
CA ILE A 98 23.84 -6.15 21.58
C ILE A 98 25.09 -7.03 21.69
N GLY A 99 26.24 -6.54 21.21
CA GLY A 99 27.53 -7.23 21.31
C GLY A 99 27.82 -8.26 20.21
N ILE A 100 27.01 -8.33 19.14
CA ILE A 100 27.27 -9.17 17.97
C ILE A 100 27.90 -8.31 16.88
N LYS A 101 29.19 -8.47 16.62
CA LYS A 101 29.90 -7.73 15.56
C LYS A 101 29.74 -8.46 14.23
N LEU A 102 29.05 -7.84 13.29
CA LEU A 102 28.91 -8.31 11.91
C LEU A 102 29.70 -7.38 10.98
N ASP A 103 30.37 -7.94 9.99
CA ASP A 103 31.03 -7.18 8.93
C ASP A 103 30.06 -6.91 7.77
N PRO A 104 29.64 -5.65 7.53
CA PRO A 104 28.77 -5.30 6.40
C PRO A 104 29.52 -5.09 5.08
N GLU A 105 30.85 -4.98 5.10
CA GLU A 105 31.70 -4.72 3.91
C GLU A 105 32.41 -5.99 3.43
N TYR A 106 32.02 -7.15 3.96
CA TYR A 106 32.61 -8.44 3.59
C TYR A 106 32.38 -8.76 2.11
N SER A 107 33.47 -9.07 1.41
CA SER A 107 33.46 -9.40 -0.03
C SER A 107 34.09 -10.76 -0.38
N ALA A 108 35.16 -11.15 0.32
CA ALA A 108 35.83 -12.43 0.15
C ALA A 108 36.82 -12.74 1.29
N GLY A 109 37.25 -14.00 1.36
CA GLY A 109 38.39 -14.42 2.19
C GLY A 109 38.04 -14.66 3.67
N PRO A 110 39.06 -14.83 4.52
CA PRO A 110 38.86 -15.03 5.95
C PRO A 110 38.30 -13.77 6.62
N LEU A 111 37.30 -13.95 7.47
CA LEU A 111 36.76 -12.88 8.30
C LEU A 111 37.73 -12.56 9.45
N SER A 112 37.89 -11.28 9.79
CA SER A 112 38.65 -10.87 10.97
C SER A 112 38.12 -11.56 12.23
N ARG A 113 39.02 -11.91 13.16
CA ARG A 113 38.66 -12.54 14.44
C ARG A 113 37.80 -11.66 15.34
N GLU A 114 37.74 -10.36 15.05
CA GLU A 114 36.90 -9.42 15.79
C GLU A 114 35.41 -9.56 15.47
N TYR A 115 35.06 -10.10 14.30
CA TYR A 115 33.68 -10.28 13.88
C TYR A 115 33.18 -11.69 14.20
N GLN A 116 31.93 -11.77 14.66
CA GLN A 116 31.20 -13.02 14.87
C GLN A 116 30.41 -13.41 13.62
N GLY A 117 30.37 -12.57 12.59
CA GLY A 117 29.53 -12.80 11.43
C GLY A 117 29.68 -11.78 10.31
N ILE A 118 28.84 -11.91 9.30
CA ILE A 118 28.77 -11.00 8.15
C ILE A 118 27.33 -10.56 7.93
N ALA A 119 27.16 -9.38 7.33
CA ALA A 119 25.89 -8.92 6.78
C ALA A 119 26.07 -8.68 5.27
N ILE A 120 25.24 -9.31 4.44
CA ILE A 120 25.36 -9.34 2.98
C ILE A 120 24.00 -9.17 2.31
N THR A 121 23.99 -8.87 1.02
CA THR A 121 22.76 -8.78 0.22
C THR A 121 22.42 -10.09 -0.48
N TYR A 122 21.16 -10.29 -0.85
CA TYR A 122 20.76 -11.41 -1.73
C TYR A 122 21.54 -11.41 -3.05
N ALA A 123 21.71 -10.23 -3.67
CA ALA A 123 22.57 -10.07 -4.84
C ALA A 123 24.03 -10.49 -4.54
N GLY A 124 24.58 -10.09 -3.40
CA GLY A 124 25.93 -10.48 -2.97
C GLY A 124 26.09 -12.00 -2.84
N VAL A 125 25.08 -12.70 -2.31
CA VAL A 125 25.04 -14.17 -2.28
C VAL A 125 25.04 -14.73 -3.70
N GLY A 126 24.20 -14.17 -4.58
CA GLY A 126 24.09 -14.55 -5.99
C GLY A 126 25.41 -14.46 -6.77
N VAL A 127 26.27 -13.49 -6.46
CA VAL A 127 27.57 -13.34 -7.14
C VAL A 127 28.55 -14.46 -6.77
N ARG A 128 28.54 -14.96 -5.53
CA ARG A 128 29.49 -16.00 -5.06
C ARG A 128 28.85 -17.03 -4.10
N PRO A 129 27.89 -17.86 -4.54
CA PRO A 129 27.21 -18.81 -3.65
C PRO A 129 28.17 -19.79 -2.96
N MET A 130 29.15 -20.31 -3.70
CA MET A 130 30.14 -21.28 -3.17
C MET A 130 31.06 -20.71 -2.10
N LEU A 131 31.35 -19.40 -2.12
CA LEU A 131 32.11 -18.74 -1.06
C LEU A 131 31.35 -18.83 0.27
N HIS A 132 30.04 -18.53 0.22
CA HIS A 132 29.18 -18.55 1.38
C HIS A 132 28.90 -19.98 1.85
N ARG A 133 28.72 -20.93 0.92
CA ARG A 133 28.61 -22.36 1.23
C ARG A 133 29.80 -22.86 2.04
N ASN A 134 31.02 -22.64 1.54
CA ASN A 134 32.25 -23.05 2.23
C ASN A 134 32.34 -22.47 3.64
N ARG A 135 31.95 -21.20 3.83
CA ARG A 135 31.94 -20.55 5.14
C ARG A 135 30.96 -21.21 6.11
N VAL A 136 29.77 -21.57 5.61
CA VAL A 136 28.70 -22.20 6.40
C VAL A 136 29.01 -23.66 6.73
N GLU A 137 29.68 -24.39 5.84
CA GLU A 137 30.12 -25.78 6.09
C GLU A 137 31.26 -25.85 7.11
N GLN A 138 32.17 -24.88 7.12
CA GLN A 138 33.34 -24.88 8.01
C GLN A 138 33.01 -24.63 9.48
N ARG A 139 31.89 -23.95 9.78
CA ARG A 139 31.50 -23.60 11.15
C ARG A 139 30.00 -23.61 11.32
N LYS A 140 29.53 -24.01 12.51
CA LYS A 140 28.09 -23.98 12.84
C LYS A 140 27.56 -22.57 12.70
N THR A 141 26.66 -22.35 11.75
CA THR A 141 26.21 -21.01 11.36
C THR A 141 24.71 -20.86 11.54
N LEU A 142 24.30 -19.73 12.11
CA LEU A 142 22.95 -19.21 11.98
C LEU A 142 22.90 -18.31 10.73
N VAL A 143 22.00 -18.62 9.80
CA VAL A 143 21.68 -17.72 8.68
C VAL A 143 20.35 -17.02 8.99
N ILE A 144 20.36 -15.70 8.99
CA ILE A 144 19.16 -14.87 9.12
C ILE A 144 18.85 -14.33 7.72
N LEU A 145 17.67 -14.66 7.20
CA LEU A 145 17.16 -14.25 5.90
C LEU A 145 16.06 -13.21 6.13
N ASP A 146 16.43 -11.93 6.06
CA ASP A 146 15.51 -10.81 6.25
C ASP A 146 14.75 -10.50 4.96
N GLU A 147 13.44 -10.30 5.08
CA GLU A 147 12.52 -10.17 3.94
C GLU A 147 12.72 -11.30 2.92
N ILE A 148 12.63 -12.55 3.39
CA ILE A 148 12.96 -13.75 2.59
C ILE A 148 12.19 -13.87 1.27
N HIS A 149 11.08 -13.15 1.11
CA HIS A 149 10.38 -13.06 -0.16
C HIS A 149 11.28 -12.57 -1.30
N HIS A 150 12.32 -11.77 -1.04
CA HIS A 150 13.33 -11.38 -2.03
C HIS A 150 14.04 -12.57 -2.67
N ALA A 151 14.21 -13.69 -1.94
CA ALA A 151 14.78 -14.90 -2.50
C ALA A 151 13.89 -15.52 -3.59
N GLY A 152 12.60 -15.16 -3.64
CA GLY A 152 11.67 -15.55 -4.70
C GLY A 152 11.51 -14.50 -5.81
N ASP A 153 12.13 -13.32 -5.71
CA ASP A 153 12.02 -12.26 -6.74
C ASP A 153 12.74 -12.62 -8.03
N SER A 154 13.80 -13.42 -7.92
CA SER A 154 14.43 -14.06 -9.07
C SER A 154 14.81 -15.50 -8.75
N LYS A 155 14.65 -16.37 -9.73
CA LYS A 155 15.05 -17.78 -9.63
C LYS A 155 16.54 -17.91 -9.27
N SER A 156 17.39 -17.01 -9.78
CA SER A 156 18.84 -17.03 -9.53
C SER A 156 19.19 -16.72 -8.08
N TRP A 157 18.50 -15.79 -7.42
CA TRP A 157 18.73 -15.50 -5.99
C TRP A 157 18.25 -16.64 -5.10
N GLY A 158 17.12 -17.26 -5.44
CA GLY A 158 16.60 -18.43 -4.73
C GLY A 158 17.57 -19.62 -4.80
N GLU A 159 18.02 -19.97 -6.01
CA GLU A 159 19.00 -21.05 -6.22
C GLU A 159 20.33 -20.76 -5.51
N ALA A 160 20.83 -19.51 -5.58
CA ALA A 160 22.04 -19.10 -4.89
C ALA A 160 21.92 -19.21 -3.37
N CYS A 161 20.79 -18.82 -2.78
CA CYS A 161 20.54 -18.94 -1.35
C CYS A 161 20.44 -20.40 -0.92
N LEU A 162 19.75 -21.22 -1.71
CA LEU A 162 19.67 -22.66 -1.47
C LEU A 162 21.06 -23.29 -1.46
N GLU A 163 21.88 -23.00 -2.48
CA GLU A 163 23.24 -23.53 -2.59
C GLU A 163 24.16 -23.04 -1.46
N ALA A 164 24.12 -21.75 -1.14
CA ALA A 164 24.96 -21.14 -0.12
C ALA A 164 24.61 -21.58 1.31
N PHE A 165 23.32 -21.76 1.59
CA PHE A 165 22.81 -21.87 2.96
C PHE A 165 22.12 -23.19 3.26
N GLU A 166 22.05 -24.15 2.32
CA GLU A 166 21.63 -25.51 2.63
C GLU A 166 22.38 -26.03 3.88
N PRO A 167 23.73 -25.96 3.99
CA PRO A 167 24.45 -26.60 5.10
C PRO A 167 24.31 -25.91 6.47
N ALA A 168 23.54 -24.82 6.56
CA ALA A 168 23.40 -24.04 7.78
C ALA A 168 22.84 -24.88 8.95
N THR A 169 23.39 -24.64 10.14
CA THR A 169 22.97 -25.33 11.38
C THR A 169 21.59 -24.86 11.81
N ARG A 170 21.31 -23.56 11.64
CA ARG A 170 20.02 -22.92 11.87
C ARG A 170 19.77 -21.86 10.80
N ARG A 171 18.52 -21.73 10.37
CA ARG A 171 18.04 -20.70 9.44
C ARG A 171 16.81 -20.03 10.03
N LEU A 172 16.88 -18.72 10.16
CA LEU A 172 15.78 -17.87 10.58
C LEU A 172 15.33 -17.05 9.38
N ALA A 173 14.12 -17.30 8.91
CA ALA A 173 13.48 -16.54 7.86
C ALA A 173 12.54 -15.50 8.47
N LEU A 174 12.61 -14.26 8.00
CA LEU A 174 11.77 -13.15 8.45
C LEU A 174 11.04 -12.56 7.24
N THR A 175 9.76 -12.24 7.39
CA THR A 175 9.03 -11.49 6.35
C THR A 175 7.94 -10.62 6.97
N GLY A 176 7.74 -9.44 6.38
CA GLY A 176 6.61 -8.56 6.69
C GLY A 176 5.30 -8.99 6.04
N THR A 177 5.39 -9.74 4.95
CA THR A 177 4.26 -10.15 4.13
C THR A 177 4.02 -11.64 4.30
N PRO A 178 2.90 -12.04 4.93
CA PRO A 178 2.37 -13.37 4.75
C PRO A 178 1.96 -13.48 3.27
N PHE A 179 2.03 -14.68 2.70
CA PHE A 179 1.47 -15.00 1.38
C PHE A 179 2.35 -14.68 0.16
N ARG A 180 2.83 -15.76 -0.45
CA ARG A 180 3.01 -15.90 -1.90
C ARG A 180 2.29 -17.18 -2.31
N SER A 181 1.40 -17.09 -3.28
CA SER A 181 0.93 -18.21 -4.08
C SER A 181 1.75 -18.23 -5.37
N ASP A 182 3.06 -18.41 -5.23
CA ASP A 182 3.96 -18.34 -6.37
C ASP A 182 4.24 -19.73 -6.96
N THR A 183 4.39 -19.78 -8.28
CA THR A 183 4.93 -20.92 -9.02
C THR A 183 6.36 -21.31 -8.61
N ASN A 184 7.13 -20.38 -8.02
CA ASN A 184 8.49 -20.60 -7.55
C ASN A 184 8.54 -20.68 -6.00
N PRO A 185 8.89 -21.83 -5.41
CA PRO A 185 9.01 -21.95 -3.96
C PRO A 185 10.21 -21.16 -3.42
N ILE A 186 9.98 -20.39 -2.35
CA ILE A 186 11.03 -19.69 -1.63
C ILE A 186 11.89 -20.74 -0.88
N PRO A 187 13.23 -20.68 -1.00
CA PRO A 187 14.11 -21.58 -0.26
C PRO A 187 13.84 -21.54 1.25
N PHE A 188 13.86 -22.72 1.88
CA PHE A 188 13.71 -22.88 3.33
C PHE A 188 12.33 -22.52 3.90
N VAL A 189 11.34 -22.27 3.05
CA VAL A 189 9.94 -22.05 3.44
C VAL A 189 9.15 -23.33 3.20
N ALA A 190 8.40 -23.77 4.21
CA ALA A 190 7.46 -24.87 4.09
C ALA A 190 6.17 -24.40 3.38
N TYR A 191 5.56 -25.28 2.59
CA TYR A 191 4.30 -25.00 1.91
C TYR A 191 3.29 -26.09 2.24
N GLU A 192 2.09 -25.68 2.64
CA GLU A 192 0.95 -26.56 2.89
C GLU A 192 -0.10 -26.37 1.81
N GLU A 193 -0.73 -27.46 1.37
CA GLU A 193 -1.79 -27.44 0.38
C GLU A 193 -3.10 -27.02 1.07
N GLY A 194 -3.68 -25.91 0.63
CA GLY A 194 -4.97 -25.43 1.11
C GLY A 194 -6.13 -26.31 0.61
N ASN A 195 -7.31 -26.12 1.22
CA ASN A 195 -8.54 -26.83 0.83
C ASN A 195 -8.98 -26.53 -0.62
N ASP A 196 -8.41 -25.51 -1.24
CA ASP A 196 -8.60 -25.07 -2.62
C ASP A 196 -7.53 -25.63 -3.58
N GLY A 197 -6.61 -26.47 -3.11
CA GLY A 197 -5.50 -27.03 -3.90
C GLY A 197 -4.34 -26.05 -4.13
N ILE A 198 -4.40 -24.84 -3.55
CA ILE A 198 -3.34 -23.84 -3.66
C ILE A 198 -2.34 -24.05 -2.52
N ARG A 199 -1.06 -24.19 -2.86
CA ARG A 199 0.01 -24.25 -1.87
C ARG A 199 0.27 -22.88 -1.27
N ARG A 200 0.22 -22.77 0.05
CA ARG A 200 0.50 -21.55 0.81
C ARG A 200 1.68 -21.76 1.73
N SER A 201 2.49 -20.72 1.93
CA SER A 201 3.60 -20.78 2.88
C SER A 201 3.09 -20.99 4.30
N ALA A 202 3.67 -21.97 4.99
CA ALA A 202 3.39 -22.27 6.38
C ALA A 202 4.47 -21.64 7.26
N ALA A 203 4.06 -20.69 8.10
CA ALA A 203 4.95 -20.02 9.04
C ALA A 203 4.91 -20.71 10.41
N ASP A 204 6.07 -20.82 11.05
CA ASP A 204 6.15 -21.29 12.42
C ASP A 204 5.50 -20.30 13.39
N TYR A 205 5.66 -19.00 13.13
CA TYR A 205 5.04 -17.98 13.97
C TYR A 205 4.52 -16.82 13.12
N THR A 206 3.25 -16.47 13.30
CA THR A 206 2.60 -15.36 12.60
C THR A 206 2.14 -14.30 13.58
N TYR A 207 2.62 -13.08 13.37
CA TYR A 207 2.16 -11.85 14.01
C TYR A 207 1.64 -10.89 12.94
N GLY A 208 0.38 -11.08 12.57
CA GLY A 208 -0.29 -10.33 11.52
C GLY A 208 -0.72 -8.92 11.92
N TYR A 209 -1.27 -8.19 10.95
CA TYR A 209 -1.63 -6.78 11.12
C TYR A 209 -2.67 -6.56 12.23
N GLY A 210 -3.66 -7.45 12.32
CA GLY A 210 -4.71 -7.39 13.36
C GLY A 210 -4.18 -7.48 14.79
N SER A 211 -3.30 -8.45 15.07
CA SER A 211 -2.63 -8.57 16.37
C SER A 211 -1.75 -7.35 16.65
N ALA A 212 -1.02 -6.88 15.64
CA ALA A 212 -0.17 -5.71 15.77
C ALA A 212 -0.94 -4.43 16.10
N LEU A 213 -2.14 -4.28 15.55
CA LEU A 213 -3.01 -3.15 15.85
C LEU A 213 -3.59 -3.25 17.27
N SER A 214 -4.03 -4.44 17.66
CA SER A 214 -4.58 -4.70 19.01
C SER A 214 -3.55 -4.41 20.11
N ASP A 215 -2.29 -4.76 19.87
CA ASP A 215 -1.16 -4.48 20.77
C ASP A 215 -0.68 -3.02 20.71
N GLY A 216 -1.27 -2.18 19.84
CA GLY A 216 -0.88 -0.78 19.65
C GLY A 216 0.52 -0.60 19.06
N VAL A 217 1.06 -1.64 18.41
CA VAL A 217 2.39 -1.64 17.78
C VAL A 217 2.38 -0.90 16.45
N VAL A 218 1.27 -1.03 15.71
CA VAL A 218 1.00 -0.29 14.47
C VAL A 218 -0.23 0.59 14.66
N ARG A 219 -0.44 1.50 13.72
CA ARG A 219 -1.63 2.34 13.66
C ARG A 219 -2.60 1.89 12.57
N PRO A 220 -3.88 2.20 12.71
CA PRO A 220 -4.86 1.86 11.69
C PRO A 220 -4.66 2.72 10.42
N VAL A 221 -4.90 2.11 9.27
CA VAL A 221 -4.91 2.78 7.96
C VAL A 221 -6.36 3.02 7.53
N ILE A 222 -6.62 4.21 7.02
CA ILE A 222 -7.89 4.62 6.41
C ILE A 222 -7.64 4.70 4.91
N PHE A 223 -8.31 3.87 4.11
CA PHE A 223 -8.16 3.94 2.66
C PHE A 223 -9.24 4.85 2.07
N MET A 224 -8.82 5.81 1.26
CA MET A 224 -9.72 6.77 0.60
C MET A 224 -9.65 6.52 -0.91
N SER A 225 -10.71 5.98 -1.50
CA SER A 225 -10.71 5.67 -2.93
C SER A 225 -11.32 6.80 -3.77
N TYR A 226 -10.69 7.05 -4.91
CA TYR A 226 -11.14 8.02 -5.89
C TYR A 226 -11.46 7.31 -7.21
N SER A 227 -12.68 7.52 -7.69
CA SER A 227 -13.18 7.14 -9.01
C SER A 227 -12.91 8.29 -9.99
N GLY A 228 -13.28 8.11 -11.25
CA GLY A 228 -13.21 9.19 -12.22
C GLY A 228 -13.63 8.79 -13.62
N ASN A 229 -14.14 9.74 -14.40
CA ASN A 229 -14.31 9.57 -15.83
C ASN A 229 -12.96 9.76 -16.51
N MET A 230 -12.59 8.81 -17.36
CA MET A 230 -11.33 8.76 -18.09
C MET A 230 -11.62 8.73 -19.57
N ARG A 231 -10.90 9.53 -20.34
CA ARG A 231 -10.91 9.50 -21.80
C ARG A 231 -9.50 9.42 -22.33
N TRP A 232 -9.26 8.49 -23.24
CA TRP A 232 -7.95 8.30 -23.85
C TRP A 232 -8.09 7.88 -25.32
N ARG A 233 -7.02 8.10 -26.07
CA ARG A 233 -6.86 7.62 -27.44
C ARG A 233 -5.96 6.40 -27.44
N THR A 234 -6.44 5.31 -28.03
CA THR A 234 -5.65 4.08 -28.21
C THR A 234 -4.63 4.24 -29.34
N LYS A 235 -3.67 3.31 -29.44
CA LYS A 235 -2.71 3.26 -30.56
C LYS A 235 -3.39 3.10 -31.93
N ALA A 236 -4.61 2.57 -31.97
CA ALA A 236 -5.42 2.45 -33.19
C ALA A 236 -6.12 3.76 -33.59
N GLY A 237 -6.03 4.81 -32.75
CA GLY A 237 -6.70 6.09 -32.96
C GLY A 237 -8.11 6.18 -32.37
N ASP A 238 -8.64 5.08 -31.83
CA ASP A 238 -9.97 5.06 -31.21
C ASP A 238 -9.98 5.84 -29.88
N GLU A 239 -10.96 6.72 -29.71
CA GLU A 239 -11.21 7.40 -28.44
C GLU A 239 -12.14 6.56 -27.57
N ILE A 240 -11.64 6.15 -26.41
CA ILE A 240 -12.39 5.38 -25.43
C ILE A 240 -12.67 6.27 -24.22
N ALA A 241 -13.90 6.19 -23.71
CA ALA A 241 -14.32 6.80 -22.47
C ALA A 241 -14.78 5.70 -21.51
N ALA A 242 -14.30 5.75 -20.26
CA ALA A 242 -14.69 4.80 -19.24
C ALA A 242 -14.57 5.40 -17.84
N ARG A 243 -15.21 4.77 -16.86
CA ARG A 243 -15.19 5.23 -15.47
C ARG A 243 -14.47 4.23 -14.57
N LEU A 244 -13.48 4.69 -13.82
CA LEU A 244 -12.82 3.87 -12.79
C LEU A 244 -13.84 3.37 -11.77
N GLY A 245 -13.82 2.07 -11.50
CA GLY A 245 -14.75 1.41 -10.57
C GLY A 245 -15.99 0.79 -11.23
N GLU A 246 -16.24 1.04 -12.52
CA GLU A 246 -17.29 0.34 -13.27
C GLU A 246 -16.75 -0.98 -13.87
N PRO A 247 -17.61 -2.00 -14.10
CA PRO A 247 -17.19 -3.26 -14.72
C PRO A 247 -16.62 -3.03 -16.12
N MET A 248 -15.36 -3.43 -16.31
CA MET A 248 -14.60 -3.24 -17.55
C MET A 248 -13.70 -4.45 -17.81
N THR A 249 -13.15 -4.55 -19.03
CA THR A 249 -12.10 -5.52 -19.32
C THR A 249 -10.79 -5.13 -18.61
N LYS A 250 -9.93 -6.10 -18.32
CA LYS A 250 -8.62 -5.86 -17.66
C LYS A 250 -7.79 -4.81 -18.40
N ASP A 251 -7.72 -4.89 -19.73
CA ASP A 251 -6.98 -3.92 -20.55
C ASP A 251 -7.54 -2.50 -20.42
N ALA A 252 -8.87 -2.37 -20.40
CA ALA A 252 -9.52 -1.08 -20.29
C ALA A 252 -9.34 -0.48 -18.87
N VAL A 253 -9.34 -1.31 -17.82
CA VAL A 253 -9.00 -0.88 -16.45
C VAL A 253 -7.55 -0.37 -16.40
N SER A 254 -6.60 -1.11 -16.95
CA SER A 254 -5.19 -0.73 -17.00
C SER A 254 -4.95 0.58 -17.77
N GLN A 255 -5.68 0.80 -18.86
CA GLN A 255 -5.61 2.05 -19.63
C GLN A 255 -6.25 3.22 -18.87
N ALA A 256 -7.46 3.06 -18.33
CA ALA A 256 -8.13 4.08 -17.52
C ALA A 256 -7.30 4.45 -16.28
N TRP A 257 -6.66 3.47 -15.65
CA TRP A 257 -5.76 3.69 -14.51
C TRP A 257 -4.53 4.51 -14.93
N ARG A 258 -3.87 4.17 -16.04
CA ARG A 258 -2.78 5.00 -16.58
C ARG A 258 -3.23 6.44 -16.88
N THR A 259 -4.42 6.62 -17.47
CA THR A 259 -5.01 7.94 -17.74
C THR A 259 -5.24 8.74 -16.46
N ALA A 260 -5.71 8.10 -15.38
CA ALA A 260 -5.91 8.74 -14.09
C ALA A 260 -4.62 9.27 -13.48
N LEU A 261 -3.52 8.54 -13.66
CA LEU A 261 -2.22 8.89 -13.11
C LEU A 261 -1.46 9.92 -13.96
N ASP A 262 -1.93 10.29 -15.16
CA ASP A 262 -1.26 11.30 -15.98
C ASP A 262 -1.19 12.65 -15.23
N PRO A 263 0.01 13.20 -14.97
CA PRO A 263 0.16 14.49 -14.29
C PRO A 263 -0.49 15.67 -15.01
N ARG A 264 -0.79 15.54 -16.30
CA ARG A 264 -1.42 16.58 -17.13
C ARG A 264 -2.95 16.59 -17.02
N GLY A 265 -3.54 15.52 -16.49
CA GLY A 265 -4.98 15.42 -16.27
C GLY A 265 -5.43 16.09 -14.97
N GLU A 266 -6.75 16.13 -14.70
CA GLU A 266 -7.30 16.77 -13.49
C GLU A 266 -7.42 15.79 -12.31
N TRP A 267 -7.36 14.48 -12.56
CA TRP A 267 -7.51 13.47 -11.51
C TRP A 267 -6.41 13.56 -10.45
N MET A 268 -5.13 13.54 -10.86
CA MET A 268 -4.00 13.59 -9.92
C MET A 268 -3.93 14.92 -9.15
N PRO A 269 -4.07 16.11 -9.76
CA PRO A 269 -4.19 17.35 -9.02
C PRO A 269 -5.31 17.35 -7.98
N ALA A 270 -6.48 16.78 -8.29
CA ALA A 270 -7.58 16.69 -7.33
C ALA A 270 -7.23 15.79 -6.13
N VAL A 271 -6.65 14.62 -6.37
CA VAL A 271 -6.23 13.71 -5.31
C VAL A 271 -5.11 14.32 -4.44
N LEU A 272 -4.14 15.01 -5.05
CA LEU A 272 -3.09 15.71 -4.31
C LEU A 272 -3.64 16.85 -3.44
N ARG A 273 -4.63 17.60 -3.91
CA ARG A 273 -5.34 18.61 -3.09
C ARG A 273 -6.04 17.98 -1.90
N ALA A 274 -6.77 16.90 -2.10
CA ALA A 274 -7.45 16.19 -1.03
C ALA A 274 -6.46 15.60 0.00
N ALA A 275 -5.36 15.04 -0.49
CA ALA A 275 -4.29 14.52 0.37
C ALA A 275 -3.58 15.62 1.16
N ASP A 276 -3.38 16.83 0.60
CA ASP A 276 -2.81 17.95 1.36
C ASP A 276 -3.78 18.51 2.41
N GLN A 277 -5.09 18.53 2.12
CA GLN A 277 -6.11 18.87 3.12
C GLN A 277 -6.10 17.86 4.27
N ARG A 278 -6.07 16.57 3.95
CA ARG A 278 -5.91 15.48 4.93
C ARG A 278 -4.66 15.68 5.78
N LEU A 279 -3.51 15.95 5.15
CA LEU A 279 -2.25 16.18 5.83
C LEU A 279 -2.33 17.40 6.76
N THR A 280 -2.97 18.48 6.31
CA THR A 280 -3.20 19.69 7.11
C THR A 280 -4.01 19.38 8.37
N GLU A 281 -5.06 18.55 8.25
CA GLU A 281 -5.86 18.12 9.40
C GLU A 281 -5.03 17.27 10.37
N VAL A 282 -4.31 16.27 9.86
CA VAL A 282 -3.42 15.41 10.68
C VAL A 282 -2.38 16.27 11.42
N ARG A 283 -1.82 17.28 10.76
CA ARG A 283 -0.81 18.17 11.33
C ARG A 283 -1.29 19.08 12.45
N LYS A 284 -2.61 19.27 12.64
CA LYS A 284 -3.14 19.94 13.83
C LYS A 284 -2.81 19.18 15.11
N ALA A 285 -2.77 17.85 15.04
CA ALA A 285 -2.51 16.98 16.17
C ALA A 285 -1.05 16.46 16.18
N ILE A 286 -0.46 16.28 14.99
CA ILE A 286 0.90 15.76 14.78
C ILE A 286 1.67 16.74 13.89
N PRO A 287 2.27 17.81 14.44
CA PRO A 287 2.80 18.94 13.66
C PRO A 287 3.85 18.60 12.60
N ASP A 288 4.57 17.50 12.78
CA ASP A 288 5.63 17.04 11.88
C ASP A 288 5.18 15.89 10.96
N ALA A 289 3.89 15.56 10.89
CA ALA A 289 3.39 14.53 9.99
C ALA A 289 3.76 14.86 8.53
N GLY A 290 4.26 13.85 7.81
CA GLY A 290 4.63 13.93 6.40
C GLY A 290 3.70 13.13 5.50
N ALA A 291 3.73 13.42 4.21
CA ALA A 291 3.04 12.69 3.16
C ALA A 291 4.02 12.13 2.12
N LEU A 292 3.65 10.99 1.52
CA LEU A 292 4.42 10.31 0.49
C LEU A 292 3.56 10.03 -0.75
N VAL A 293 4.03 10.46 -1.91
CA VAL A 293 3.53 9.99 -3.22
C VAL A 293 4.44 8.88 -3.73
N ILE A 294 3.86 7.72 -4.05
CA ILE A 294 4.56 6.59 -4.64
C ILE A 294 4.35 6.64 -6.15
N ALA A 295 5.33 7.17 -6.87
CA ALA A 295 5.28 7.33 -8.32
C ALA A 295 5.73 6.06 -9.06
N ALA A 296 5.17 5.86 -10.27
CA ALA A 296 5.53 4.77 -11.16
C ALA A 296 6.98 4.86 -11.68
N ASP A 297 7.43 6.06 -12.03
CA ASP A 297 8.70 6.35 -12.68
C ASP A 297 9.24 7.75 -12.31
N GLN A 298 10.48 8.06 -12.73
CA GLN A 298 11.18 9.30 -12.39
C GLN A 298 10.55 10.56 -13.00
N ASP A 299 9.95 10.45 -14.20
CA ASP A 299 9.35 11.59 -14.87
C ASP A 299 8.03 11.98 -14.19
N SER A 300 7.20 10.98 -13.89
CA SER A 300 6.00 11.09 -13.06
C SER A 300 6.33 11.67 -11.68
N ALA A 301 7.39 11.20 -11.02
CA ALA A 301 7.80 11.74 -9.71
C ALA A 301 8.16 13.23 -9.76
N ARG A 302 8.93 13.66 -10.76
CA ARG A 302 9.28 15.07 -10.95
C ARG A 302 8.05 15.91 -11.27
N ALA A 303 7.14 15.39 -12.10
CA ALA A 303 5.89 16.05 -12.44
C ALA A 303 4.97 16.22 -11.22
N TYR A 304 4.78 15.18 -10.42
CA TYR A 304 3.99 15.25 -9.18
C TYR A 304 4.61 16.21 -8.16
N ALA A 305 5.94 16.25 -8.02
CA ALA A 305 6.60 17.23 -7.16
C ALA A 305 6.35 18.68 -7.59
N LYS A 306 6.26 18.93 -8.91
CA LYS A 306 5.87 20.23 -9.46
C LYS A 306 4.41 20.56 -9.13
N LEU A 307 3.48 19.61 -9.33
CA LEU A 307 2.07 19.78 -8.97
C LEU A 307 1.89 20.07 -7.48
N ILE A 308 2.59 19.36 -6.60
CA ILE A 308 2.56 19.60 -5.15
C ILE A 308 2.97 21.04 -4.84
N ARG A 309 4.03 21.54 -5.49
CA ARG A 309 4.46 22.93 -5.31
C ARG A 309 3.43 23.95 -5.80
N GLU A 310 2.77 23.66 -6.92
CA GLU A 310 1.71 24.52 -7.47
C GLU A 310 0.47 24.54 -6.56
N ILE A 311 0.11 23.38 -5.97
CA ILE A 311 -1.05 23.21 -5.10
C ILE A 311 -0.81 23.81 -3.70
N THR A 312 0.34 23.51 -3.10
CA THR A 312 0.62 23.78 -1.68
C THR A 312 1.51 24.99 -1.45
N GLY A 313 2.27 25.44 -2.46
CA GLY A 313 3.34 26.43 -2.35
C GLY A 313 4.68 25.86 -1.86
N ASP A 314 4.68 24.68 -1.24
CA ASP A 314 5.86 24.03 -0.66
C ASP A 314 6.52 23.05 -1.64
N LYS A 315 7.85 22.94 -1.58
CA LYS A 315 8.59 21.96 -2.40
C LYS A 315 8.52 20.57 -1.76
N ALA A 316 8.28 19.54 -2.56
CA ALA A 316 8.43 18.15 -2.14
C ALA A 316 9.89 17.69 -2.24
N THR A 317 10.32 16.85 -1.31
CA THR A 317 11.60 16.13 -1.40
C THR A 317 11.45 15.00 -2.41
N VAL A 318 12.21 15.04 -3.50
CA VAL A 318 12.16 14.01 -4.54
C VAL A 318 13.27 13.00 -4.32
N VAL A 319 12.90 11.72 -4.29
CA VAL A 319 13.82 10.59 -4.08
C VAL A 319 13.73 9.65 -5.28
N LEU A 320 14.78 9.62 -6.10
CA LEU A 320 14.87 8.81 -7.32
C LEU A 320 15.80 7.60 -7.09
N SER A 321 15.56 6.50 -7.81
CA SER A 321 16.21 5.20 -7.59
C SER A 321 17.71 5.15 -7.81
N ASP A 322 18.21 6.02 -8.68
CA ASP A 322 19.59 5.95 -9.16
C ASP A 322 20.48 6.99 -8.49
N ASP A 323 19.95 7.72 -7.50
CA ASP A 323 20.68 8.77 -6.81
C ASP A 323 21.48 8.19 -5.64
N THR A 324 22.81 8.27 -5.74
CA THR A 324 23.73 8.02 -4.61
C THR A 324 23.39 8.83 -3.35
N GLY A 325 22.60 9.91 -3.48
CA GLY A 325 22.06 10.72 -2.38
C GLY A 325 20.67 10.30 -1.85
N ALA A 326 20.01 9.29 -2.39
CA ALA A 326 18.63 8.93 -2.04
C ALA A 326 18.44 8.65 -0.54
N SER A 327 19.31 7.84 0.08
CA SER A 327 19.25 7.56 1.52
C SER A 327 19.43 8.83 2.35
N LYS A 328 20.37 9.69 1.99
CA LYS A 328 20.62 10.96 2.69
C LYS A 328 19.42 11.91 2.58
N ASN A 329 18.76 11.94 1.43
CA ASN A 329 17.55 12.75 1.22
C ASN A 329 16.39 12.23 2.08
N ILE A 330 16.24 10.91 2.20
CA ILE A 330 15.24 10.31 3.09
C ILE A 330 15.57 10.61 4.55
N ASP A 331 16.83 10.50 4.98
CA ASP A 331 17.25 10.84 6.35
C ASP A 331 17.00 12.31 6.68
N THR A 332 17.34 13.20 5.74
CA THR A 332 17.10 14.65 5.86
C THR A 332 15.61 14.93 5.98
N PHE A 333 14.78 14.31 5.13
CA PHE A 333 13.33 14.43 5.22
C PHE A 333 12.79 13.83 6.54
N SER A 334 13.30 12.70 7.00
CA SER A 334 12.88 12.06 8.24
C SER A 334 13.14 12.95 9.46
N ALA A 335 14.24 13.71 9.44
CA ALA A 335 14.61 14.67 10.48
C ALA A 335 13.99 16.07 10.33
N SER A 336 13.33 16.37 9.20
CA SER A 336 12.75 17.70 8.93
C SER A 336 11.27 17.77 9.33
N THR A 337 10.67 18.95 9.15
CA THR A 337 9.21 19.16 9.28
C THR A 337 8.53 19.33 7.92
N ASP A 338 9.26 19.05 6.83
CA ASP A 338 8.76 19.17 5.46
C ASP A 338 7.52 18.31 5.27
N ARG A 339 6.61 18.78 4.44
CA ARG A 339 5.28 18.16 4.30
C ARG A 339 5.30 16.96 3.36
N TRP A 340 6.04 17.04 2.26
CA TRP A 340 5.89 16.13 1.13
C TRP A 340 7.19 15.47 0.71
N MET A 341 7.11 14.17 0.46
CA MET A 341 8.13 13.38 -0.23
C MET A 341 7.49 12.71 -1.46
N VAL A 342 8.22 12.64 -2.56
CA VAL A 342 7.84 11.88 -3.76
C VAL A 342 8.94 10.88 -4.02
N ALA A 343 8.59 9.60 -4.10
CA ALA A 343 9.54 8.53 -4.36
C ALA A 343 9.07 7.68 -5.55
N VAL A 344 10.02 7.24 -6.37
CA VAL A 344 9.78 6.31 -7.47
C VAL A 344 9.98 4.90 -6.97
N ARG A 345 9.02 4.00 -7.16
CA ARG A 345 9.15 2.57 -6.79
C ARG A 345 9.82 2.38 -5.39
N MET A 346 10.42 1.24 -5.13
CA MET A 346 10.92 0.84 -3.82
C MET A 346 12.22 1.52 -3.36
N VAL A 347 12.39 2.82 -3.62
CA VAL A 347 13.61 3.56 -3.21
C VAL A 347 13.68 3.79 -1.69
N SER A 348 12.63 3.42 -0.96
CA SER A 348 12.60 3.40 0.51
C SER A 348 12.59 2.00 1.11
N GLU A 349 12.89 0.95 0.33
CA GLU A 349 12.99 -0.39 0.92
C GLU A 349 14.18 -0.45 1.88
N GLY A 350 13.85 -0.40 3.17
CA GLY A 350 14.82 -0.38 4.26
C GLY A 350 15.10 0.98 4.90
N VAL A 351 14.47 2.06 4.45
CA VAL A 351 14.53 3.36 5.16
C VAL A 351 13.19 3.62 5.82
N ASP A 352 13.23 3.78 7.14
CA ASP A 352 12.04 4.02 7.95
C ASP A 352 11.78 5.52 8.11
N VAL A 353 10.56 5.96 7.78
CA VAL A 353 10.12 7.34 8.01
C VAL A 353 8.82 7.31 8.84
N PRO A 354 8.89 7.14 10.17
CA PRO A 354 7.72 6.94 11.02
C PRO A 354 6.74 8.13 11.04
N ARG A 355 7.17 9.32 10.56
CA ARG A 355 6.32 10.52 10.48
C ARG A 355 5.38 10.54 9.27
N LEU A 356 5.54 9.63 8.29
CA LEU A 356 4.67 9.56 7.11
C LEU A 356 3.27 9.12 7.48
N ALA A 357 2.27 10.01 7.48
CA ALA A 357 0.89 9.70 7.86
C ALA A 357 -0.11 9.70 6.69
N VAL A 358 0.22 10.35 5.57
CA VAL A 358 -0.64 10.40 4.38
C VAL A 358 0.09 9.82 3.17
N GLY A 359 -0.54 8.90 2.45
CA GLY A 359 0.02 8.25 1.27
C GLY A 359 -0.83 8.47 0.03
N VAL A 360 -0.21 8.67 -1.13
CA VAL A 360 -0.89 8.66 -2.44
C VAL A 360 -0.29 7.55 -3.29
N TYR A 361 -1.10 6.57 -3.65
CA TYR A 361 -0.69 5.44 -4.48
C TYR A 361 -0.79 5.81 -5.96
N ALA A 362 0.32 6.34 -6.51
CA ALA A 362 0.41 6.88 -7.86
C ALA A 362 1.27 5.99 -8.79
N THR A 363 0.99 4.69 -8.75
CA THR A 363 1.64 3.67 -9.58
C THR A 363 0.60 2.67 -10.10
N THR A 364 0.89 2.00 -11.21
CA THR A 364 0.04 0.98 -11.85
C THR A 364 0.37 -0.44 -11.40
N ILE A 365 1.27 -0.61 -10.43
CA ILE A 365 1.59 -1.93 -9.88
C ILE A 365 0.43 -2.37 -8.98
N SER A 366 -0.14 -3.55 -9.22
CA SER A 366 -1.25 -4.12 -8.44
C SER A 366 -0.89 -5.49 -7.85
N THR A 367 0.37 -5.73 -7.48
CA THR A 367 0.71 -6.97 -6.78
C THR A 367 0.43 -6.83 -5.28
N PRO A 368 -0.11 -7.87 -4.60
CA PRO A 368 -0.37 -7.84 -3.16
C PRO A 368 0.87 -7.50 -2.33
N LEU A 369 2.03 -8.05 -2.70
CA LEU A 369 3.31 -7.80 -2.03
C LEU A 369 3.69 -6.33 -2.08
N PHE A 370 3.68 -5.73 -3.27
CA PHE A 370 4.02 -4.33 -3.44
C PHE A 370 3.03 -3.43 -2.69
N PHE A 371 1.73 -3.74 -2.74
CA PHE A 371 0.71 -3.01 -1.99
C PHE A 371 0.96 -3.07 -0.47
N ALA A 372 1.21 -4.26 0.08
CA ALA A 372 1.48 -4.44 1.50
C ALA A 372 2.77 -3.73 1.94
N GLN A 373 3.83 -3.75 1.13
CA GLN A 373 5.07 -3.02 1.41
C GLN A 373 4.87 -1.50 1.34
N ALA A 374 4.11 -1.02 0.34
CA ALA A 374 3.78 0.39 0.19
C ALA A 374 2.98 0.91 1.39
N VAL A 375 1.90 0.22 1.76
CA VAL A 375 1.07 0.57 2.92
C VAL A 375 1.83 0.41 4.24
N GLY A 376 2.70 -0.61 4.33
CA GLY A 376 3.57 -0.86 5.50
C GLY A 376 4.52 0.29 5.87
N ARG A 377 4.70 1.27 4.98
CA ARG A 377 5.45 2.51 5.27
C ARG A 377 4.65 3.49 6.14
N PHE A 378 3.33 3.38 6.13
CA PHE A 378 2.42 4.25 6.88
C PHE A 378 1.88 3.60 8.15
N VAL A 379 2.04 2.29 8.35
CA VAL A 379 1.47 1.60 9.53
C VAL A 379 2.25 1.81 10.82
N ARG A 380 3.50 2.29 10.74
CA ARG A 380 4.33 2.46 11.93
C ARG A 380 3.77 3.57 12.81
N SER A 381 3.63 3.28 14.09
CA SER A 381 3.09 4.20 15.08
C SER A 381 4.19 4.79 15.94
N ARG A 382 4.21 6.12 16.12
CA ARG A 382 5.09 6.79 17.09
C ARG A 382 4.39 7.04 18.43
N ARG A 383 3.07 7.21 18.38
CA ARG A 383 2.21 7.50 19.52
C ARG A 383 0.90 6.74 19.38
N ARG A 384 0.34 6.31 20.51
CA ARG A 384 -0.96 5.65 20.53
C ARG A 384 -2.04 6.58 19.95
N GLY A 385 -2.94 6.01 19.15
CA GLY A 385 -4.04 6.72 18.51
C GLY A 385 -3.67 7.46 17.22
N GLU A 386 -2.41 7.44 16.76
CA GLU A 386 -2.11 7.96 15.42
C GLU A 386 -2.91 7.17 14.37
N THR A 387 -3.29 7.82 13.27
CA THR A 387 -3.94 7.19 12.13
C THR A 387 -3.16 7.49 10.85
N ALA A 388 -3.20 6.57 9.89
CA ALA A 388 -2.70 6.82 8.54
C ALA A 388 -3.85 6.93 7.55
N SER A 389 -3.66 7.65 6.45
CA SER A 389 -4.62 7.72 5.36
C SER A 389 -3.94 7.49 4.02
N VAL A 390 -4.45 6.55 3.23
CA VAL A 390 -3.87 6.18 1.93
C VAL A 390 -4.91 6.40 0.84
N PHE A 391 -4.57 7.24 -0.13
CA PHE A 391 -5.39 7.56 -1.28
C PHE A 391 -5.12 6.57 -2.41
N LEU A 392 -6.17 5.91 -2.89
CA LEU A 392 -6.12 4.87 -3.91
C LEU A 392 -7.04 5.22 -5.10
N PRO A 393 -6.67 4.86 -6.33
CA PRO A 393 -7.64 4.81 -7.42
C PRO A 393 -8.63 3.65 -7.19
N THR A 394 -9.87 3.82 -7.65
CA THR A 394 -10.94 2.80 -7.54
C THR A 394 -10.71 1.70 -8.58
N VAL A 395 -9.72 0.85 -8.30
CA VAL A 395 -9.31 -0.30 -9.12
C VAL A 395 -9.60 -1.57 -8.32
N PRO A 396 -10.30 -2.57 -8.90
CA PRO A 396 -10.74 -3.76 -8.17
C PRO A 396 -9.64 -4.43 -7.34
N ASP A 397 -8.47 -4.67 -7.93
CA ASP A 397 -7.34 -5.33 -7.25
C ASP A 397 -6.90 -4.57 -5.99
N LEU A 398 -6.74 -3.25 -6.07
CA LEU A 398 -6.33 -2.43 -4.93
C LEU A 398 -7.37 -2.41 -3.82
N LEU A 399 -8.66 -2.39 -4.17
CA LEU A 399 -9.75 -2.46 -3.20
C LEU A 399 -9.79 -3.82 -2.52
N THR A 400 -9.54 -4.90 -3.25
CA THR A 400 -9.41 -6.26 -2.70
C THR A 400 -8.28 -6.33 -1.69
N PHE A 401 -7.09 -5.80 -1.99
CA PHE A 401 -5.96 -5.82 -1.05
C PHE A 401 -6.21 -4.97 0.20
N ALA A 402 -6.86 -3.80 0.03
CA ALA A 402 -7.29 -2.98 1.15
C ALA A 402 -8.25 -3.76 2.06
N ASN A 403 -9.23 -4.45 1.48
CA ASN A 403 -10.18 -5.28 2.21
C ASN A 403 -9.54 -6.49 2.89
N GLU A 404 -8.57 -7.15 2.25
CA GLU A 404 -7.83 -8.27 2.85
C GLU A 404 -7.02 -7.84 4.06
N MET A 405 -6.33 -6.69 3.97
CA MET A 405 -5.60 -6.10 5.09
C MET A 405 -6.54 -5.74 6.25
N GLU A 406 -7.78 -5.37 5.96
CA GLU A 406 -8.83 -5.17 6.97
C GLU A 406 -9.39 -6.48 7.51
N ARG A 407 -9.56 -7.52 6.70
CA ARG A 407 -10.05 -8.85 7.14
C ARG A 407 -9.09 -9.53 8.11
N GLU A 408 -7.77 -9.39 7.92
CA GLU A 408 -6.77 -9.86 8.91
C GLU A 408 -6.95 -9.21 10.29
N ARG A 409 -7.56 -8.03 10.34
CA ARG A 409 -7.86 -7.29 11.57
C ARG A 409 -9.05 -7.89 12.34
N ASP A 410 -10.11 -8.24 11.62
CA ASP A 410 -11.37 -8.71 12.22
C ASP A 410 -11.30 -10.15 12.74
N HIS A 411 -10.38 -10.98 12.24
CA HIS A 411 -10.19 -12.37 12.67
C HIS A 411 -9.79 -12.56 14.15
N VAL A 412 -9.55 -11.47 14.89
CA VAL A 412 -9.29 -11.48 16.34
C VAL A 412 -10.59 -11.38 17.17
N LEU A 413 -11.73 -11.09 16.54
CA LEU A 413 -13.05 -11.07 17.20
C LEU A 413 -13.97 -12.12 16.55
N ASP A 414 -14.29 -13.17 17.31
CA ASP A 414 -15.09 -14.34 16.95
C ASP A 414 -16.17 -14.11 15.87
N LYS A 415 -16.03 -14.78 14.71
CA LYS A 415 -17.13 -15.37 13.93
C LYS A 415 -16.62 -16.33 12.83
N PRO A 416 -17.33 -17.46 12.57
CA PRO A 416 -16.97 -18.41 11.52
C PRO A 416 -17.30 -17.87 10.12
N LYS A 417 -16.38 -18.12 9.17
CA LYS A 417 -16.51 -17.77 7.74
C LYS A 417 -17.65 -18.55 7.07
N LYS A 418 -18.28 -17.91 6.07
CA LYS A 418 -19.10 -18.59 5.04
C LYS A 418 -18.21 -18.90 3.82
N GLU A 419 -18.38 -20.08 3.25
CA GLU A 419 -17.68 -20.58 2.06
C GLU A 419 -18.27 -19.99 0.76
N GLY A 420 -17.40 -19.73 -0.23
CA GLY A 420 -17.81 -19.56 -1.63
C GLY A 420 -17.41 -18.26 -2.35
N GLU A 421 -16.16 -17.79 -2.24
CA GLU A 421 -15.63 -16.77 -3.16
C GLU A 421 -14.45 -17.37 -3.95
N GLU A 422 -14.56 -17.35 -5.28
CA GLU A 422 -13.53 -17.80 -6.23
C GLU A 422 -12.36 -16.82 -6.28
N ASP A 423 -11.15 -17.36 -6.45
CA ASP A 423 -9.87 -16.67 -6.35
C ASP A 423 -9.43 -16.04 -7.71
N PRO A 424 -9.17 -14.71 -7.79
CA PRO A 424 -8.74 -14.01 -9.01
C PRO A 424 -7.23 -14.10 -9.36
N TYR A 425 -6.38 -14.74 -8.54
CA TYR A 425 -4.92 -14.57 -8.54
C TYR A 425 -4.12 -15.40 -9.57
N ALA A 426 -4.76 -16.18 -10.44
CA ALA A 426 -4.03 -17.04 -11.39
C ALA A 426 -3.41 -16.29 -12.58
N GLU A 427 -3.82 -15.06 -12.86
CA GLU A 427 -3.42 -14.32 -14.07
C GLU A 427 -2.31 -13.28 -13.84
N SER A 428 -2.06 -12.84 -12.59
CA SER A 428 -1.11 -11.76 -12.27
C SER A 428 0.36 -12.16 -12.32
N GLU A 429 0.69 -13.45 -12.29
CA GLU A 429 2.09 -13.92 -12.32
C GLU A 429 2.75 -13.76 -13.70
N LYS A 430 1.98 -13.89 -14.79
CA LYS A 430 2.51 -13.76 -16.16
C LYS A 430 2.91 -12.33 -16.49
N GLU A 431 2.20 -11.36 -15.91
CA GLU A 431 2.44 -9.92 -16.09
C GLU A 431 3.77 -9.47 -15.45
N MET A 432 4.24 -10.16 -14.40
CA MET A 432 5.51 -9.88 -13.72
C MET A 432 6.73 -10.25 -14.59
N ASP A 433 6.63 -11.37 -15.31
CA ASP A 433 7.66 -11.83 -16.24
C ASP A 433 7.73 -10.95 -17.50
N GLU A 434 6.60 -10.40 -17.96
CA GLU A 434 6.53 -9.50 -19.12
C GLU A 434 7.05 -8.09 -18.77
N ALA A 435 6.67 -7.53 -17.62
CA ALA A 435 7.14 -6.20 -17.18
C ALA A 435 8.66 -6.14 -16.88
N ASN A 436 9.26 -7.27 -16.51
CA ASN A 436 10.71 -7.39 -16.34
C ASN A 436 11.45 -7.66 -17.67
N ARG A 437 10.80 -8.29 -18.66
CA ARG A 437 11.39 -8.53 -20.00
C ARG A 437 11.36 -7.31 -20.91
N GLU A 438 10.36 -6.43 -20.78
CA GLU A 438 10.27 -5.19 -21.58
C GLU A 438 11.40 -4.18 -21.28
N GLN A 439 12.28 -4.40 -20.29
CA GLN A 439 13.41 -3.53 -19.98
C GLN A 439 14.71 -3.85 -20.75
N ASP A 440 14.80 -5.01 -21.43
CA ASP A 440 16.02 -5.41 -22.14
C ASP A 440 16.00 -5.13 -23.66
N GLU A 441 14.90 -4.58 -24.20
CA GLU A 441 14.79 -4.25 -25.63
C GLU A 441 14.82 -2.74 -25.87
N ASP A 442 15.97 -2.26 -26.36
CA ASP A 442 16.15 -0.93 -26.95
C ASP A 442 15.31 -0.84 -28.24
N THR A 443 14.07 -0.35 -28.15
CA THR A 443 13.19 -0.22 -29.32
C THR A 443 13.44 1.11 -30.01
N GLY A 444 14.21 1.03 -31.10
CA GLY A 444 14.40 2.08 -32.08
C GLY A 444 13.09 2.58 -32.73
N GLU A 445 13.20 3.79 -33.25
CA GLU A 445 12.18 4.62 -33.88
C GLU A 445 11.28 3.88 -34.88
N GLN A 446 9.97 3.83 -34.61
CA GLN A 446 8.92 3.68 -35.61
C GLN A 446 7.71 4.58 -35.28
N GLU A 447 7.38 5.48 -36.19
CA GLU A 447 6.21 6.36 -36.14
C GLU A 447 4.90 5.56 -36.27
N GLN A 448 4.24 5.26 -35.15
CA GLN A 448 2.85 4.82 -35.05
C GLN A 448 2.23 5.42 -33.77
N PHE A 449 1.01 5.93 -33.84
CA PHE A 449 0.36 6.74 -32.80
C PHE A 449 0.54 6.18 -31.38
N SER A 450 1.13 6.98 -30.50
CA SER A 450 1.31 6.66 -29.07
C SER A 450 0.00 6.85 -28.30
N PHE A 451 -0.17 6.09 -27.21
CA PHE A 451 -1.27 6.28 -26.26
C PHE A 451 -1.33 7.73 -25.78
N GLU A 452 -2.51 8.33 -25.77
CA GLU A 452 -2.71 9.74 -25.38
C GLU A 452 -3.87 9.87 -24.39
N ALA A 453 -3.59 10.37 -23.18
CA ALA A 453 -4.62 10.76 -22.22
C ALA A 453 -5.30 12.06 -22.69
N LEU A 454 -6.63 12.04 -22.81
CA LEU A 454 -7.42 13.17 -23.30
C LEU A 454 -8.11 13.92 -22.17
N GLU A 455 -8.72 13.19 -21.23
CA GLU A 455 -9.49 13.76 -20.12
C GLU A 455 -9.43 12.83 -18.91
N SER A 456 -9.29 13.41 -17.71
CA SER A 456 -9.45 12.68 -16.46
C SER A 456 -10.10 13.57 -15.41
N GLU A 457 -11.22 13.14 -14.86
CA GLU A 457 -11.93 13.82 -13.76
C GLU A 457 -11.88 12.94 -12.51
N ALA A 458 -11.69 13.52 -11.31
CA ALA A 458 -11.76 12.77 -10.06
C ALA A 458 -13.12 12.88 -9.39
N THR A 459 -13.54 11.81 -8.73
CA THR A 459 -14.72 11.76 -7.86
C THR A 459 -14.36 10.96 -6.63
N PHE A 460 -14.61 11.48 -5.43
CA PHE A 460 -14.49 10.71 -4.21
C PHE A 460 -15.51 9.57 -4.24
N ASP A 461 -15.08 8.31 -4.05
CA ASP A 461 -15.97 7.14 -4.12
C ASP A 461 -16.37 6.65 -2.73
N ARG A 462 -15.40 6.18 -1.94
CA ARG A 462 -15.65 5.68 -0.57
C ARG A 462 -14.41 5.74 0.33
N VAL A 463 -14.64 5.65 1.63
CA VAL A 463 -13.63 5.33 2.65
C VAL A 463 -13.79 3.87 3.04
N MET A 464 -12.69 3.11 3.04
CA MET A 464 -12.64 1.75 3.61
C MET A 464 -11.99 1.81 4.98
N TYR A 465 -12.68 1.25 5.97
CA TYR A 465 -12.22 1.14 7.35
C TYR A 465 -12.97 0.03 8.12
N ASN A 466 -12.25 -0.91 8.75
CA ASN A 466 -12.84 -1.99 9.57
C ASN A 466 -13.76 -2.96 8.82
N GLY A 467 -13.39 -3.34 7.61
CA GLY A 467 -14.22 -4.21 6.75
C GLY A 467 -15.53 -3.55 6.31
N ALA A 468 -15.67 -2.24 6.56
CA ALA A 468 -16.84 -1.45 6.22
C ALA A 468 -16.48 -0.34 5.25
N GLU A 469 -17.37 -0.13 4.29
CA GLU A 469 -17.29 0.97 3.33
C GLU A 469 -18.21 2.11 3.78
N PHE A 470 -17.66 3.31 3.82
CA PHE A 470 -18.37 4.53 4.22
C PHE A 470 -18.31 5.56 3.09
N GLY A 471 -19.38 6.33 2.91
CA GLY A 471 -19.46 7.36 1.89
C GLY A 471 -20.39 7.03 0.73
N MET A 472 -20.75 8.08 0.01
CA MET A 472 -21.44 8.06 -1.28
C MET A 472 -20.60 8.91 -2.24
N GLN A 473 -20.70 8.63 -3.54
CA GLN A 473 -19.94 9.34 -4.56
C GLN A 473 -20.13 10.86 -4.44
N ALA A 474 -19.02 11.60 -4.32
CA ALA A 474 -19.03 13.03 -4.10
C ALA A 474 -17.97 13.74 -4.96
N HIS A 475 -18.26 14.96 -5.39
CA HIS A 475 -17.30 15.77 -6.13
C HIS A 475 -16.15 16.22 -5.23
N PRO A 476 -14.91 16.29 -5.76
CA PRO A 476 -13.79 16.87 -5.03
C PRO A 476 -14.09 18.32 -4.63
N GLY A 477 -13.83 18.67 -3.37
CA GLY A 477 -14.12 19.96 -2.74
C GLY A 477 -15.50 20.07 -2.08
N SER A 478 -16.37 19.06 -2.20
CA SER A 478 -17.71 19.05 -1.59
C SER A 478 -17.68 19.01 -0.06
N GLU A 479 -18.79 19.38 0.59
CA GLU A 479 -18.93 19.29 2.05
C GLU A 479 -18.87 17.84 2.53
N GLU A 480 -19.44 16.90 1.73
CA GLU A 480 -19.37 15.47 2.01
C GLU A 480 -17.93 14.93 2.00
N GLU A 481 -17.11 15.32 1.03
CA GLU A 481 -15.69 14.93 1.00
C GLU A 481 -14.91 15.56 2.16
N GLN A 482 -15.14 16.86 2.44
CA GLN A 482 -14.49 17.57 3.54
C GLN A 482 -14.77 16.92 4.90
N ASP A 483 -15.96 16.36 5.07
CA ASP A 483 -16.29 15.56 6.23
C ASP A 483 -15.28 14.42 6.35
N TYR A 484 -15.13 13.54 5.37
CA TYR A 484 -14.17 12.41 5.44
C TYR A 484 -12.70 12.84 5.51
N LEU A 485 -12.29 13.93 4.86
CA LEU A 485 -10.92 14.45 4.95
C LEU A 485 -10.60 15.03 6.35
N GLY A 486 -11.61 15.57 7.03
CA GLY A 486 -11.53 16.19 8.35
C GLY A 486 -11.47 15.22 9.54
N ILE A 487 -11.09 13.95 9.35
CA ILE A 487 -10.93 12.99 10.47
C ILE A 487 -9.71 13.42 11.31
N PRO A 488 -9.80 13.65 12.63
CA PRO A 488 -8.61 13.98 13.42
C PRO A 488 -7.49 12.93 13.29
N GLY A 489 -6.24 13.39 13.22
CA GLY A 489 -5.07 12.50 13.06
C GLY A 489 -4.76 11.62 14.28
N LEU A 490 -5.28 11.99 15.45
CA LEU A 490 -5.17 11.26 16.72
C LEU A 490 -6.56 10.79 17.17
N LEU A 491 -6.89 9.53 16.92
CA LEU A 491 -8.12 8.86 17.34
C LEU A 491 -7.85 7.37 17.62
N GLU A 492 -8.48 6.84 18.67
CA GLU A 492 -8.49 5.39 18.88
C GLU A 492 -9.35 4.71 17.79
N PRO A 493 -9.08 3.44 17.42
CA PRO A 493 -9.77 2.77 16.32
C PRO A 493 -11.31 2.81 16.40
N ASP A 494 -11.87 2.55 17.58
CA ASP A 494 -13.32 2.58 17.81
C ASP A 494 -13.93 3.97 17.60
N GLN A 495 -13.16 5.02 17.88
CA GLN A 495 -13.58 6.41 17.68
C GLN A 495 -13.63 6.76 16.19
N VAL A 496 -12.67 6.27 15.41
CA VAL A 496 -12.68 6.43 13.94
C VAL A 496 -13.92 5.75 13.37
N GLN A 497 -14.20 4.51 13.78
CA GLN A 497 -15.38 3.77 13.30
C GLN A 497 -16.69 4.49 13.66
N MET A 498 -16.85 4.92 14.91
CA MET A 498 -18.05 5.62 15.36
C MET A 498 -18.25 6.94 14.59
N LEU A 499 -17.17 7.65 14.31
CA LEU A 499 -17.21 8.92 13.59
C LEU A 499 -17.56 8.72 12.11
N LEU A 500 -17.04 7.69 11.46
CA LEU A 500 -17.40 7.30 10.09
C LEU A 500 -18.88 6.89 9.99
N GLN A 501 -19.36 6.05 10.91
CA GLN A 501 -20.78 5.65 10.97
C GLN A 501 -21.71 6.86 11.16
N LYS A 502 -21.34 7.80 12.04
CA LYS A 502 -22.11 9.01 12.30
C LYS A 502 -22.17 9.92 11.05
N ARG A 503 -21.08 10.03 10.30
CA ARG A 503 -21.02 10.81 9.06
C ARG A 503 -21.86 10.17 7.95
N GLN A 504 -21.74 8.86 7.76
CA GLN A 504 -22.57 8.12 6.80
C GLN A 504 -24.07 8.26 7.13
N ALA A 505 -24.46 8.13 8.40
CA ALA A 505 -25.85 8.31 8.81
C ALA A 505 -26.38 9.74 8.54
N ARG A 506 -25.54 10.77 8.73
CA ARG A 506 -25.87 12.16 8.38
C ARG A 506 -26.02 12.34 6.88
N GLN A 507 -25.10 11.78 6.08
CA GLN A 507 -25.14 11.85 4.63
C GLN A 507 -26.42 11.19 4.07
N ILE A 508 -26.78 10.00 4.58
CA ILE A 508 -28.04 9.31 4.23
C ILE A 508 -29.27 10.14 4.67
N ALA A 509 -29.23 10.78 5.83
CA ALA A 509 -30.32 11.64 6.29
C ALA A 509 -30.46 12.92 5.46
N HIS A 510 -29.34 13.46 4.97
CA HIS A 510 -29.31 14.64 4.11
C HIS A 510 -29.81 14.32 2.69
N SER A 511 -29.37 13.20 2.10
CA SER A 511 -29.86 12.75 0.80
C SER A 511 -31.36 12.43 0.81
N ARG A 512 -31.90 11.90 1.92
CA ARG A 512 -33.34 11.67 2.11
C ARG A 512 -34.17 12.96 2.26
N LYS A 513 -33.56 14.11 2.55
CA LYS A 513 -34.24 15.40 2.75
C LYS A 513 -34.27 16.28 1.51
N LYS A 514 -33.35 16.07 0.55
CA LYS A 514 -33.39 16.77 -0.74
C LYS A 514 -34.58 16.22 -1.57
N PRO A 515 -35.42 17.08 -2.17
CA PRO A 515 -36.42 16.64 -3.14
C PRO A 515 -35.75 15.87 -4.29
N ASP A 516 -36.39 14.82 -4.82
CA ASP A 516 -35.86 14.00 -5.95
C ASP A 516 -35.50 14.85 -7.20
N GLU A 517 -36.05 16.06 -7.33
CA GLU A 517 -35.79 17.00 -8.41
C GLU A 517 -34.51 17.86 -8.20
N GLU A 518 -33.99 17.94 -6.97
CA GLU A 518 -32.81 18.75 -6.58
C GLU A 518 -31.58 17.89 -6.17
N ALA A 519 -31.75 16.57 -6.02
CA ALA A 519 -30.64 15.67 -5.72
C ALA A 519 -29.73 15.48 -6.97
N ASP A 520 -28.43 15.68 -6.80
CA ASP A 520 -27.47 15.40 -7.87
C ASP A 520 -27.46 13.88 -8.18
N LEU A 521 -27.36 13.51 -9.46
CA LEU A 521 -27.42 12.10 -9.91
C LEU A 521 -26.28 11.25 -9.31
N LEU A 522 -25.19 11.90 -8.91
CA LEU A 522 -24.05 11.29 -8.24
C LEU A 522 -24.32 10.95 -6.76
N GLU A 523 -25.23 11.67 -6.09
CA GLU A 523 -25.62 11.46 -4.69
C GLU A 523 -26.67 10.34 -4.51
N LEU A 524 -27.28 9.86 -5.60
CA LEU A 524 -28.27 8.78 -5.59
C LEU A 524 -27.60 7.39 -5.72
N PRO A 525 -27.98 6.40 -4.89
CA PRO A 525 -27.47 5.03 -5.03
C PRO A 525 -27.90 4.43 -6.37
N ALA A 526 -27.03 3.60 -6.96
CA ALA A 526 -27.11 3.18 -8.36
C ALA A 526 -28.44 2.49 -8.74
N ASP A 527 -29.08 1.82 -7.78
CA ASP A 527 -30.38 1.15 -7.89
C ASP A 527 -31.59 2.11 -7.92
N ARG A 528 -31.40 3.36 -7.49
CA ARG A 528 -32.43 4.40 -7.42
C ARG A 528 -32.23 5.54 -8.41
N ARG A 529 -31.16 5.51 -9.19
CA ARG A 529 -30.99 6.45 -10.32
C ARG A 529 -32.13 6.19 -11.30
N PRO A 530 -32.87 7.23 -11.75
CA PRO A 530 -33.96 7.02 -12.70
C PRO A 530 -33.38 6.42 -13.98
N VAL A 531 -33.78 5.19 -14.29
CA VAL A 531 -33.45 4.52 -15.55
C VAL A 531 -34.25 5.22 -16.64
N VAL A 532 -33.70 6.31 -17.18
CA VAL A 532 -34.26 6.94 -18.38
C VAL A 532 -33.94 6.01 -19.54
N SER A 533 -34.96 5.43 -20.15
CA SER A 533 -34.75 4.51 -21.27
C SER A 533 -34.07 5.23 -22.44
N HIS A 534 -33.24 4.51 -23.22
CA HIS A 534 -32.60 5.07 -24.42
C HIS A 534 -33.62 5.72 -25.37
N LYS A 535 -34.86 5.20 -25.40
CA LYS A 535 -35.99 5.75 -26.16
C LYS A 535 -36.43 7.13 -25.66
N GLU A 536 -36.54 7.31 -24.35
CA GLU A 536 -36.94 8.60 -23.74
C GLU A 536 -35.87 9.68 -23.91
N LEU A 537 -34.57 9.33 -23.80
CA LEU A 537 -33.49 10.28 -24.11
C LEU A 537 -33.52 10.75 -25.57
N MET A 538 -33.83 9.83 -26.49
CA MET A 538 -33.96 10.16 -27.91
C MET A 538 -35.14 11.10 -28.17
N GLU A 539 -36.28 10.89 -27.50
CA GLU A 539 -37.44 11.78 -27.59
C GLU A 539 -37.15 13.17 -27.00
N LEU A 540 -36.49 13.25 -25.84
CA LEU A 540 -36.12 14.52 -25.22
C LEU A 540 -35.13 15.32 -26.09
N ARG A 541 -34.15 14.65 -26.72
CA ARG A 541 -33.22 15.31 -27.67
C ARG A 541 -33.95 15.82 -28.90
N LYS A 542 -34.87 15.02 -29.44
CA LYS A 542 -35.72 15.42 -30.57
C LYS A 542 -36.54 16.65 -30.21
N GLN A 543 -37.18 16.64 -29.04
CA GLN A 543 -37.97 17.76 -28.54
C GLN A 543 -37.13 19.03 -28.34
N LEU A 544 -35.94 18.90 -27.73
CA LEU A 544 -35.01 20.03 -27.57
C LEU A 544 -34.59 20.61 -28.91
N ASN A 545 -34.20 19.77 -29.89
CA ASN A 545 -33.80 20.23 -31.22
C ASN A 545 -34.96 20.91 -31.97
N THR A 546 -36.18 20.39 -31.86
CA THR A 546 -37.37 21.03 -32.45
C THR A 546 -37.64 22.40 -31.82
N MET A 547 -37.54 22.52 -30.49
CA MET A 547 -37.75 23.77 -29.77
C MET A 547 -36.64 24.80 -30.07
N VAL A 548 -35.39 24.36 -30.13
CA VAL A 548 -34.27 25.23 -30.53
C VAL A 548 -34.44 25.69 -31.97
N GLY A 549 -34.83 24.81 -32.90
CA GLY A 549 -35.13 25.18 -34.29
C GLY A 549 -36.23 26.23 -34.40
N ALA A 550 -37.31 26.11 -33.62
CA ALA A 550 -38.36 27.12 -33.56
C ALA A 550 -37.84 28.47 -33.00
N TYR A 551 -37.01 28.42 -31.97
CA TYR A 551 -36.42 29.62 -31.35
C TYR A 551 -35.36 30.30 -32.24
N VAL A 552 -34.62 29.56 -33.08
CA VAL A 552 -33.69 30.11 -34.09
C VAL A 552 -34.43 31.08 -35.03
N HIS A 553 -35.61 30.69 -35.50
CA HIS A 553 -36.44 31.54 -36.37
C HIS A 553 -36.93 32.81 -35.67
N GLN A 554 -37.13 32.75 -34.35
CA GLN A 554 -37.63 33.86 -33.54
C GLN A 554 -36.50 34.80 -33.06
N SER A 555 -35.30 34.27 -32.79
CA SER A 555 -34.19 35.03 -32.20
C SER A 555 -33.12 35.46 -33.21
N GLY A 556 -33.14 34.95 -34.45
CA GLY A 556 -32.16 35.24 -35.50
C GLY A 556 -30.73 34.74 -35.22
N LYS A 557 -30.52 33.96 -34.15
CA LYS A 557 -29.20 33.43 -33.75
C LYS A 557 -28.98 32.05 -34.39
N PRO A 558 -27.74 31.70 -34.80
CA PRO A 558 -27.45 30.36 -35.32
C PRO A 558 -27.72 29.24 -34.31
N HIS A 559 -28.16 28.07 -34.79
CA HIS A 559 -28.54 26.91 -33.99
C HIS A 559 -27.49 26.49 -32.94
N GLY A 560 -26.21 26.47 -33.33
CA GLY A 560 -25.10 26.12 -32.43
C GLY A 560 -24.85 27.13 -31.31
N VAL A 561 -25.18 28.41 -31.54
CA VAL A 561 -25.02 29.48 -30.53
C VAL A 561 -26.06 29.31 -29.43
N ILE A 562 -27.29 28.95 -29.79
CA ILE A 562 -28.39 28.73 -28.84
C ILE A 562 -28.09 27.52 -27.94
N HIS A 563 -27.56 26.41 -28.49
CA HIS A 563 -27.10 25.29 -27.65
C HIS A 563 -25.94 25.67 -26.72
N THR A 564 -25.06 26.57 -27.14
CA THR A 564 -23.95 27.05 -26.31
C THR A 564 -24.45 27.97 -25.19
N GLU A 565 -25.45 28.82 -25.48
CA GLU A 565 -26.13 29.66 -24.50
C GLU A 565 -26.92 28.81 -23.48
N LEU A 566 -27.62 27.76 -23.94
CA LEU A 566 -28.32 26.82 -23.06
C LEU A 566 -27.37 26.08 -22.13
N ARG A 567 -26.20 25.65 -22.64
CA ARG A 567 -25.14 25.04 -21.82
C ARG A 567 -24.57 26.01 -20.82
N ARG A 568 -24.34 27.27 -21.21
CA ARG A 568 -23.83 28.30 -20.30
C ARG A 568 -24.79 28.61 -19.15
N VAL A 569 -26.10 28.55 -19.41
CA VAL A 569 -27.15 28.92 -18.43
C VAL A 569 -27.62 27.73 -17.60
N CYS A 570 -27.72 26.53 -18.18
CA CYS A 570 -28.21 25.33 -17.48
C CYS A 570 -27.09 24.41 -16.99
N GLY A 571 -25.84 24.62 -17.42
CA GLY A 571 -24.72 23.73 -17.13
C GLY A 571 -24.76 22.41 -17.93
N GLY A 572 -23.71 21.61 -17.74
CA GLY A 572 -23.61 20.23 -18.25
C GLY A 572 -23.11 20.06 -19.70
N PRO A 573 -22.90 18.80 -20.14
CA PRO A 573 -22.24 18.43 -21.40
C PRO A 573 -23.11 18.71 -22.65
N PRO A 574 -22.58 18.57 -23.88
CA PRO A 574 -23.38 18.66 -25.12
C PRO A 574 -24.67 17.83 -25.08
N SER A 575 -25.71 18.24 -25.83
CA SER A 575 -27.03 17.56 -25.78
C SER A 575 -26.99 16.07 -26.15
N ALA A 576 -25.96 15.62 -26.86
CA ALA A 576 -25.72 14.22 -27.19
C ALA A 576 -25.21 13.37 -26.00
N GLU A 577 -24.76 14.02 -24.93
CA GLU A 577 -24.21 13.42 -23.71
C GLU A 577 -25.00 13.86 -22.46
N ALA A 578 -25.96 14.79 -22.62
CA ALA A 578 -26.79 15.31 -21.55
C ALA A 578 -27.77 14.26 -20.99
N THR A 579 -27.93 14.28 -19.67
CA THR A 579 -28.88 13.41 -18.94
C THR A 579 -30.33 13.83 -19.21
N GLY A 580 -31.30 12.95 -18.90
CA GLY A 580 -32.73 13.26 -19.08
C GLY A 580 -33.17 14.51 -18.31
N GLY A 581 -32.64 14.71 -17.10
CA GLY A 581 -32.91 15.91 -16.29
C GLY A 581 -32.35 17.18 -16.94
N GLN A 582 -31.11 17.14 -17.43
CA GLN A 582 -30.47 18.27 -18.12
C GLN A 582 -31.20 18.62 -19.44
N LEU A 583 -31.67 17.63 -20.18
CA LEU A 583 -32.47 17.86 -21.40
C LEU A 583 -33.81 18.54 -21.08
N ARG A 584 -34.52 18.11 -20.03
CA ARG A 584 -35.76 18.75 -19.58
C ARG A 584 -35.54 20.18 -19.10
N GLN A 585 -34.48 20.44 -18.34
CA GLN A 585 -34.12 21.79 -17.91
C GLN A 585 -33.82 22.71 -19.10
N ARG A 586 -33.08 22.22 -20.11
CA ARG A 586 -32.82 22.97 -21.34
C ARG A 586 -34.11 23.25 -22.12
N ILE A 587 -35.02 22.28 -22.23
CA ILE A 587 -36.32 22.47 -22.88
C ILE A 587 -37.14 23.54 -22.17
N ALA A 588 -37.23 23.48 -20.84
CA ALA A 588 -37.93 24.48 -20.03
C ALA A 588 -37.31 25.87 -20.20
N LYS A 589 -35.97 25.95 -20.30
CA LYS A 589 -35.28 27.23 -20.49
C LYS A 589 -35.51 27.84 -21.88
N VAL A 590 -35.53 27.01 -22.93
CA VAL A 590 -35.91 27.48 -24.28
C VAL A 590 -37.37 27.97 -24.29
N GLN A 591 -38.28 27.29 -23.60
CA GLN A 591 -39.67 27.73 -23.46
C GLN A 591 -39.78 29.08 -22.74
N GLU A 592 -39.03 29.28 -21.66
CA GLU A 592 -38.94 30.55 -20.94
C GLU A 592 -38.41 31.69 -21.85
N TRP A 593 -37.38 31.42 -22.64
CA TRP A 593 -36.85 32.39 -23.60
C TRP A 593 -37.87 32.75 -24.69
N ALA A 594 -38.56 31.75 -25.22
CA ALA A 594 -39.59 31.93 -26.24
C ALA A 594 -40.80 32.72 -25.73
N THR A 595 -41.13 32.64 -24.44
CA THR A 595 -42.23 33.40 -23.81
C THR A 595 -41.84 34.80 -23.38
N ARG A 596 -40.57 35.08 -23.04
CA ARG A 596 -40.08 36.41 -22.68
C ARG A 596 -39.87 37.38 -23.85
N MET A 597 -39.87 36.87 -25.09
CA MET A 597 -39.72 37.68 -26.31
C MET A 597 -41.05 38.08 -26.96
N LYS A 598 -42.19 37.88 -26.27
CA LYS A 598 -43.51 38.34 -26.73
C LYS A 598 -43.81 39.77 -26.33
#